data_AF-B4N877-F1
#
_entry.id   AF-B4N877-F1
#
_cell.length_a   1.000
_cell.length_b   1.000
_cell.length_c   1.000
_cell.angle_alpha   90.00
_cell.angle_beta   90.00
_cell.angle_gamma   90.00
#
_symmetry.space_group_name_H-M   'P 1'
#
loop_
_entity.id
_entity.type
_entity.pdbx_description
1 polymer ?
#
loop_
_entity_poly.entity_id
_entity_poly.type
_entity_poly.pdbx_seq_one_letter_code
_entity_poly.pdbx_strand_id
1 'polypeptide(L)'
;MLRQCSSYDDLSERFRMFDGQSLDSLQDRIEMNPNGRGLGSLSVDAIDDCYTITCSQSHSGLLREHNFKVKSYYYNGGHCVHCKKRIRFAMASLRCRSCPLRCHISCCRHLTVNCIPQPLMTTKRGHLRDFAPTVAPMVPALIVHCVTEIESRGLQQEGLYRISSTRAKCKSLRQKLLRGKSTPHLGNKDTHTLCCCVKEFLRRLVEPLIPIYHRKDFERATHMENPLAIEEAVYLSMLQLQQAHRDTLAYLILHWQRVAESPPVRMTVHNLATVFAPTLFGDLDLSLKNVVIWQQTLTVLLLLPAGFWAQFLEVQPTNDFDYVDRQWGSSANLRWQSVKTYFRSMVNLPSLH
;
A
#
# COMPACT_ATOMS: atom_id res chain seq x y z
N MET A 1 -14.91 25.25 -38.62
CA MET A 1 -13.96 26.23 -38.06
C MET A 1 -14.24 26.31 -36.55
N LEU A 2 -13.58 25.52 -35.70
CA LEU A 2 -12.36 25.85 -34.96
C LEU A 2 -12.37 27.23 -34.28
N ARG A 3 -12.61 27.23 -32.95
CA ARG A 3 -12.07 28.06 -31.84
C ARG A 3 -12.59 27.42 -30.55
N GLN A 4 -11.89 26.50 -29.87
CA GLN A 4 -10.76 26.63 -28.92
C GLN A 4 -10.93 27.65 -27.76
N CYS A 5 -11.11 27.05 -26.57
CA CYS A 5 -10.59 27.33 -25.22
C CYS A 5 -10.75 28.72 -24.56
N SER A 6 -11.33 28.74 -23.35
CA SER A 6 -10.57 28.87 -22.08
C SER A 6 -11.51 29.17 -20.90
N SER A 7 -11.50 28.32 -19.87
CA SER A 7 -11.46 28.68 -18.44
C SER A 7 -11.75 27.42 -17.62
N TYR A 8 -10.77 26.98 -16.83
CA TYR A 8 -10.79 25.76 -16.02
C TYR A 8 -10.46 26.08 -14.56
N ASP A 9 -10.93 27.23 -14.07
CA ASP A 9 -10.58 27.73 -12.73
C ASP A 9 -11.68 27.53 -11.66
N ASP A 10 -12.83 26.96 -11.99
CA ASP A 10 -14.02 27.04 -11.11
C ASP A 10 -14.30 25.81 -10.22
N LEU A 11 -13.33 24.91 -10.02
CA LEU A 11 -13.51 23.71 -9.17
C LEU A 11 -12.46 23.54 -8.07
N SER A 12 -11.61 24.55 -7.81
CA SER A 12 -10.57 24.48 -6.77
C SER A 12 -10.86 25.30 -5.51
N GLU A 13 -11.96 26.06 -5.45
CA GLU A 13 -12.22 27.00 -4.36
C GLU A 13 -13.02 26.46 -3.16
N ARG A 14 -13.43 25.18 -3.14
CA ARG A 14 -14.29 24.67 -2.06
C ARG A 14 -13.61 23.88 -0.94
N PHE A 15 -12.28 23.78 -0.95
CA PHE A 15 -11.53 23.01 0.06
C PHE A 15 -10.17 23.66 0.42
N ARG A 16 -10.19 24.80 1.11
CA ARG A 16 -9.05 25.29 1.89
C ARG A 16 -9.54 26.04 3.13
N MET A 17 -9.45 25.42 4.30
CA MET A 17 -9.40 26.13 5.57
C MET A 17 -8.51 25.36 6.57
N PHE A 18 -7.76 26.16 7.33
CA PHE A 18 -6.81 25.85 8.40
C PHE A 18 -5.35 25.62 8.02
N ASP A 19 -4.60 26.71 8.23
CA ASP A 19 -3.16 26.82 8.29
C ASP A 19 -2.74 27.04 9.75
N GLY A 20 -1.50 26.65 10.08
CA GLY A 20 -0.75 27.16 11.23
C GLY A 20 -0.79 26.36 12.54
N GLN A 21 0.34 25.73 12.89
CA GLN A 21 1.14 26.12 14.06
C GLN A 21 2.54 25.48 14.05
N SER A 22 3.54 26.33 14.28
CA SER A 22 4.96 26.04 14.51
C SER A 22 5.19 25.57 15.95
N LEU A 23 6.22 24.73 16.20
CA LEU A 23 7.07 24.89 17.37
C LEU A 23 8.41 24.13 17.27
N ASP A 24 9.46 24.92 17.47
CA ASP A 24 10.87 24.57 17.64
C ASP A 24 11.16 23.93 19.01
N SER A 25 12.36 23.37 19.12
CA SER A 25 13.13 23.08 20.35
C SER A 25 12.97 21.67 20.96
N LEU A 26 14.01 20.85 20.85
CA LEU A 26 14.90 20.55 21.98
C LEU A 26 16.07 19.68 21.51
N GLN A 27 17.22 20.34 21.45
CA GLN A 27 18.55 19.75 21.43
C GLN A 27 18.80 19.17 22.83
N ASP A 28 19.23 17.91 22.96
CA ASP A 28 20.21 17.59 24.01
C ASP A 28 21.03 16.34 23.72
N ARG A 29 22.31 16.49 24.05
CA ARG A 29 23.46 15.63 23.78
C ARG A 29 23.50 14.44 24.73
N ILE A 30 23.87 13.25 24.25
CA ILE A 30 24.74 12.32 25.01
C ILE A 30 25.73 11.64 24.05
N GLU A 31 26.99 11.72 24.46
CA GLU A 31 28.23 11.36 23.77
C GLU A 31 28.43 9.84 23.60
N MET A 32 29.17 9.47 22.55
CA MET A 32 29.74 8.14 22.39
C MET A 32 31.03 8.00 23.21
N ASN A 33 31.25 6.86 23.84
CA ASN A 33 32.60 6.37 24.15
C ASN A 33 32.72 4.86 23.80
N PRO A 34 33.79 4.41 23.11
CA PRO A 34 33.98 3.04 22.70
C PRO A 34 34.77 2.22 23.75
N ASN A 35 34.74 0.89 23.59
CA ASN A 35 35.58 -0.14 24.21
C ASN A 35 35.09 -0.76 25.54
N GLY A 36 34.54 -1.96 25.42
CA GLY A 36 34.45 -2.95 26.49
C GLY A 36 34.27 -4.34 25.90
N ARG A 37 35.35 -5.13 25.84
CA ARG A 37 35.26 -6.58 25.54
C ARG A 37 34.63 -7.27 26.75
N GLY A 38 33.62 -8.09 26.52
CA GLY A 38 33.04 -8.96 27.53
C GLY A 38 32.21 -10.06 26.87
N LEU A 39 32.80 -11.25 26.76
CA LEU A 39 32.11 -12.47 26.38
C LEU A 39 31.24 -12.88 27.58
N GLY A 40 29.94 -12.63 27.51
CA GLY A 40 28.99 -12.93 28.58
C GLY A 40 27.82 -13.76 28.06
N SER A 41 27.69 -14.97 28.61
CA SER A 41 26.55 -15.88 28.51
C SER A 41 25.21 -15.12 28.43
N LEU A 42 24.44 -15.33 27.36
CA LEU A 42 23.08 -14.81 27.30
C LEU A 42 22.20 -15.65 28.24
N SER A 43 21.71 -15.01 29.30
CA SER A 43 20.71 -15.56 30.20
C SER A 43 19.43 -15.95 29.45
N VAL A 44 18.82 -17.03 29.91
CA VAL A 44 17.60 -17.63 29.37
C VAL A 44 16.41 -16.65 29.41
N ASP A 45 16.47 -15.64 30.28
CA ASP A 45 15.43 -14.62 30.45
C ASP A 45 15.37 -13.60 29.29
N ALA A 46 16.44 -13.42 28.51
CA ALA A 46 16.44 -12.52 27.35
C ALA A 46 15.69 -13.09 26.12
N ILE A 47 15.28 -14.36 26.20
CA ILE A 47 14.57 -15.08 25.13
C ILE A 47 13.05 -14.87 25.23
N ASP A 48 12.51 -14.57 26.42
CA ASP A 48 11.07 -14.35 26.62
C ASP A 48 10.61 -12.95 26.21
N ASP A 49 11.44 -11.92 26.43
CA ASP A 49 11.14 -10.54 26.05
C ASP A 49 11.03 -10.29 24.53
N CYS A 50 11.48 -11.24 23.69
CA CYS A 50 11.38 -11.11 22.23
C CYS A 50 10.06 -11.61 21.62
N TYR A 51 9.15 -12.19 22.42
CA TYR A 51 7.81 -12.55 21.96
C TYR A 51 6.83 -11.37 21.93
N THR A 52 7.16 -10.25 22.59
CA THR A 52 6.27 -9.10 22.83
C THR A 52 6.84 -7.76 22.33
N ILE A 53 7.75 -7.79 21.34
CA ILE A 53 8.35 -6.56 20.79
C ILE A 53 7.41 -5.94 19.76
N THR A 54 6.61 -4.97 20.21
CA THR A 54 5.89 -4.02 19.35
C THR A 54 6.89 -2.95 18.88
N CYS A 55 6.94 -2.67 17.58
CA CYS A 55 7.84 -1.66 17.01
C CYS A 55 7.04 -0.52 16.38
N SER A 56 7.41 0.72 16.70
CA SER A 56 6.71 1.94 16.35
C SER A 56 6.66 2.20 14.83
N GLN A 57 5.52 2.76 14.43
CA GLN A 57 4.84 2.60 13.14
C GLN A 57 5.38 3.53 12.03
N SER A 58 5.21 3.08 10.78
CA SER A 58 5.36 3.89 9.57
C SER A 58 3.99 4.19 8.96
N HIS A 59 3.85 5.36 8.30
CA HIS A 59 2.61 5.91 7.71
C HIS A 59 1.94 5.07 6.61
N SER A 60 2.38 3.83 6.36
CA SER A 60 1.65 2.90 5.49
C SER A 60 0.46 2.33 6.26
N GLY A 61 -0.76 2.46 5.75
CA GLY A 61 -1.99 1.87 6.32
C GLY A 61 -2.02 0.32 6.38
N LEU A 62 -0.86 -0.33 6.27
CA LEU A 62 -0.64 -1.78 6.40
C LEU A 62 0.13 -2.06 7.70
N LEU A 63 -0.41 -1.62 8.84
CA LEU A 63 0.21 -1.71 10.17
C LEU A 63 0.19 -3.15 10.71
N ARG A 64 1.00 -4.03 10.12
CA ARG A 64 1.18 -5.40 10.62
C ARG A 64 2.47 -5.56 11.38
N GLU A 65 2.35 -6.13 12.56
CA GLU A 65 3.47 -6.54 13.38
C GLU A 65 4.09 -7.85 12.86
N HIS A 66 5.37 -8.05 13.18
CA HIS A 66 6.06 -9.29 12.83
C HIS A 66 5.85 -10.33 13.93
N ASN A 67 5.40 -11.53 13.54
CA ASN A 67 5.43 -12.69 14.43
C ASN A 67 6.77 -13.41 14.27
N PHE A 68 7.70 -13.17 15.20
CA PHE A 68 9.05 -13.73 15.16
C PHE A 68 9.14 -15.14 15.74
N LYS A 69 10.07 -15.93 15.18
CA LYS A 69 10.55 -17.18 15.78
C LYS A 69 12.07 -17.18 15.76
N VAL A 70 12.67 -17.54 16.90
CA VAL A 70 14.12 -17.75 17.01
C VAL A 70 14.50 -18.97 16.16
N LYS A 71 15.52 -18.82 15.32
CA LYS A 71 16.07 -19.89 14.47
C LYS A 71 17.58 -19.80 14.40
N SER A 72 18.24 -20.93 14.65
CA SER A 72 19.67 -21.13 14.41
C SER A 72 19.90 -21.67 13.00
N TYR A 73 20.84 -21.07 12.27
CA TYR A 73 21.15 -21.44 10.90
C TYR A 73 22.47 -22.21 10.80
N TYR A 74 22.40 -23.48 10.46
CA TYR A 74 23.56 -24.35 10.23
C TYR A 74 24.05 -24.34 8.77
N TYR A 75 23.32 -23.65 7.88
CA TYR A 75 23.72 -23.39 6.50
C TYR A 75 23.03 -22.10 6.02
N ASN A 76 23.75 -21.33 5.19
CA ASN A 76 23.33 -20.07 4.56
C ASN A 76 22.13 -19.32 5.21
N GLY A 77 22.34 -18.72 6.40
CA GLY A 77 21.30 -18.00 7.16
C GLY A 77 20.80 -16.69 6.54
N GLY A 78 21.41 -16.26 5.43
CA GLY A 78 21.12 -15.00 4.78
C GLY A 78 21.67 -13.79 5.53
N HIS A 79 21.11 -12.61 5.23
CA HIS A 79 21.56 -11.33 5.77
C HIS A 79 20.48 -10.74 6.68
N CYS A 80 20.91 -10.06 7.74
CA CYS A 80 20.03 -9.29 8.58
C CYS A 80 19.51 -8.06 7.83
N VAL A 81 18.19 -7.83 7.86
CA VAL A 81 17.55 -6.70 7.16
C VAL A 81 18.03 -5.34 7.68
N HIS A 82 18.26 -5.21 9.00
CA HIS A 82 18.70 -3.96 9.62
C HIS A 82 20.18 -3.65 9.31
N CYS A 83 21.12 -4.46 9.83
CA CYS A 83 22.55 -4.15 9.71
C CYS A 83 23.20 -4.61 8.39
N LYS A 84 22.46 -5.30 7.53
CA LYS A 84 22.91 -5.86 6.23
C LYS A 84 24.06 -6.88 6.32
N LYS A 85 24.55 -7.20 7.53
CA LYS A 85 25.58 -8.22 7.78
C LYS A 85 24.98 -9.63 7.68
N ARG A 86 25.82 -10.60 7.31
CA ARG A 86 25.45 -12.01 7.23
C ARG A 86 25.21 -12.61 8.62
N ILE A 87 24.13 -13.37 8.76
CA ILE A 87 23.85 -14.17 9.96
C ILE A 87 24.82 -15.35 9.96
N ARG A 88 25.66 -15.44 10.99
CA ARG A 88 26.76 -16.41 11.10
C ARG A 88 26.25 -17.84 11.33
N PHE A 89 27.08 -18.82 10.99
CA PHE A 89 26.82 -20.23 11.24
C PHE A 89 26.58 -20.48 12.72
N ALA A 90 25.57 -21.32 13.03
CA ALA A 90 25.16 -21.71 14.38
C ALA A 90 24.74 -20.54 15.29
N MET A 91 24.62 -19.31 14.77
CA MET A 91 24.10 -18.19 15.55
C MET A 91 22.57 -18.11 15.44
N ALA A 92 21.93 -17.89 16.58
CA ALA A 92 20.50 -17.64 16.65
C ALA A 92 20.15 -16.28 16.03
N SER A 93 19.00 -16.23 15.35
CA SER A 93 18.46 -15.03 14.73
C SER A 93 16.95 -15.11 14.68
N LEU A 94 16.28 -13.97 14.50
CA LEU A 94 14.83 -13.92 14.39
C LEU A 94 14.40 -14.02 12.94
N ARG A 95 13.40 -14.86 12.69
CA ARG A 95 12.72 -14.99 11.39
C ARG A 95 11.23 -14.76 11.57
N CYS A 96 10.64 -13.90 10.77
CA CYS A 96 9.20 -13.73 10.75
C CYS A 96 8.51 -14.96 10.13
N ARG A 97 7.37 -15.37 10.68
CA ARG A 97 6.57 -16.51 10.17
C ARG A 97 5.85 -16.16 8.87
N SER A 98 5.44 -14.91 8.73
CA SER A 98 4.55 -14.47 7.64
C SER A 98 5.30 -13.83 6.47
N CYS A 99 6.47 -13.22 6.72
CA CYS A 99 7.25 -12.53 5.71
C CYS A 99 8.70 -13.05 5.63
N PRO A 100 9.48 -12.71 4.59
CA PRO A 100 10.83 -13.25 4.40
C PRO A 100 11.88 -12.55 5.28
N LEU A 101 11.47 -11.68 6.20
CA LEU A 101 12.35 -10.91 7.06
C LEU A 101 13.14 -11.82 8.00
N ARG A 102 14.44 -11.52 8.09
CA ARG A 102 15.39 -12.12 9.02
C ARG A 102 16.23 -11.03 9.64
N CYS A 103 16.47 -11.08 10.94
CA CYS A 103 17.34 -10.13 11.64
C CYS A 103 18.10 -10.80 12.78
N HIS A 104 19.21 -10.20 13.19
CA HIS A 104 19.83 -10.57 14.47
C HIS A 104 18.88 -10.22 15.62
N ILE A 105 18.95 -10.99 16.71
CA ILE A 105 18.16 -10.74 17.92
C ILE A 105 18.37 -9.30 18.40
N SER A 106 19.63 -8.85 18.49
CA SER A 106 19.99 -7.47 18.88
C SER A 106 19.51 -6.39 17.90
N CYS A 107 19.26 -6.73 16.65
CA CYS A 107 18.77 -5.78 15.64
C CYS A 107 17.25 -5.62 15.65
N CYS A 108 16.50 -6.46 16.37
CA CYS A 108 15.04 -6.48 16.34
C CYS A 108 14.43 -5.13 16.77
N ARG A 109 14.99 -4.54 17.83
CA ARG A 109 14.50 -3.26 18.40
C ARG A 109 14.66 -2.06 17.47
N HIS A 110 15.43 -2.20 16.38
CA HIS A 110 15.70 -1.13 15.42
C HIS A 110 14.93 -1.33 14.09
N LEU A 111 13.98 -2.27 14.03
CA LEU A 111 13.24 -2.57 12.81
C LEU A 111 12.07 -1.61 12.60
N THR A 112 12.23 -0.62 11.74
CA THR A 112 11.14 0.30 11.37
C THR A 112 10.21 -0.22 10.26
N VAL A 113 10.40 -1.47 9.84
CA VAL A 113 9.70 -2.05 8.69
C VAL A 113 8.51 -2.90 9.13
N ASN A 114 7.34 -2.64 8.56
CA ASN A 114 6.13 -3.43 8.81
C ASN A 114 6.22 -4.84 8.19
N CYS A 115 5.41 -5.76 8.70
CA CYS A 115 5.31 -7.11 8.15
C CYS A 115 4.53 -7.11 6.83
N ILE A 116 5.18 -7.59 5.77
CA ILE A 116 4.59 -7.72 4.43
C ILE A 116 4.57 -9.21 4.05
N PRO A 117 3.47 -9.93 4.35
CA PRO A 117 3.38 -11.35 4.09
C PRO A 117 3.45 -11.67 2.60
N GLN A 118 4.02 -12.83 2.30
CA GLN A 118 4.13 -13.31 0.93
C GLN A 118 2.88 -14.11 0.55
N PRO A 119 2.54 -14.18 -0.74
CA PRO A 119 1.52 -15.10 -1.22
C PRO A 119 1.93 -16.55 -0.97
N LEU A 120 0.92 -17.44 -0.93
CA LEU A 120 1.13 -18.88 -0.76
C LEU A 120 1.88 -19.52 -1.95
N MET A 121 1.73 -18.94 -3.13
CA MET A 121 2.26 -19.45 -4.40
C MET A 121 3.04 -18.36 -5.14
N THR A 122 4.12 -18.75 -5.82
CA THR A 122 4.87 -17.84 -6.71
C THR A 122 4.61 -18.21 -8.17
N THR A 123 3.81 -17.41 -8.87
CA THR A 123 3.54 -17.58 -10.32
C THR A 123 4.14 -16.41 -11.12
N LYS A 124 4.31 -16.58 -12.43
CA LYS A 124 4.82 -15.49 -13.31
C LYS A 124 3.69 -14.59 -13.86
N ARG A 125 2.49 -15.15 -13.94
CA ARG A 125 1.21 -14.58 -14.37
C ARG A 125 0.11 -15.32 -13.61
N GLY A 126 -0.93 -14.61 -13.17
CA GLY A 126 -2.01 -15.16 -12.36
C GLY A 126 -3.08 -14.11 -12.10
N HIS A 127 -4.09 -14.50 -11.34
CA HIS A 127 -5.10 -13.60 -10.79
C HIS A 127 -4.47 -12.77 -9.65
N LEU A 128 -5.05 -11.63 -9.32
CA LEU A 128 -4.51 -10.76 -8.27
C LEU A 128 -4.41 -11.48 -6.91
N ARG A 129 -5.40 -12.33 -6.60
CA ARG A 129 -5.42 -13.17 -5.40
C ARG A 129 -4.21 -14.08 -5.26
N ASP A 130 -3.61 -14.51 -6.37
CA ASP A 130 -2.45 -15.42 -6.35
C ASP A 130 -1.18 -14.71 -5.85
N PHE A 131 -1.15 -13.37 -5.94
CA PHE A 131 -0.03 -12.54 -5.52
C PHE A 131 -0.25 -11.84 -4.17
N ALA A 132 -1.50 -11.83 -3.68
CA ALA A 132 -1.87 -11.23 -2.42
C ALA A 132 -1.61 -12.18 -1.24
N PRO A 133 -1.35 -11.64 -0.03
CA PRO A 133 -1.34 -12.46 1.17
C PRO A 133 -2.75 -12.97 1.49
N THR A 134 -2.85 -14.06 2.26
CA THR A 134 -4.13 -14.65 2.69
C THR A 134 -4.83 -13.87 3.81
N VAL A 135 -4.14 -12.88 4.38
CA VAL A 135 -4.62 -12.03 5.47
C VAL A 135 -4.87 -10.61 4.98
N ALA A 136 -5.89 -9.95 5.53
CA ALA A 136 -6.31 -8.58 5.17
C ALA A 136 -5.45 -7.50 5.86
N PRO A 137 -5.08 -6.39 5.18
CA PRO A 137 -5.35 -6.06 3.79
C PRO A 137 -4.60 -6.96 2.78
N MET A 138 -5.31 -7.43 1.77
CA MET A 138 -4.81 -8.38 0.77
C MET A 138 -4.07 -7.68 -0.38
N VAL A 139 -3.02 -6.93 -0.06
CA VAL A 139 -2.21 -6.19 -1.04
C VAL A 139 -0.94 -6.98 -1.40
N PRO A 140 -0.66 -7.25 -2.69
CA PRO A 140 0.55 -7.95 -3.10
C PRO A 140 1.84 -7.29 -2.60
N ALA A 141 2.75 -8.09 -2.05
CA ALA A 141 4.02 -7.60 -1.50
C ALA A 141 4.85 -6.78 -2.50
N LEU A 142 4.79 -7.12 -3.79
CA LEU A 142 5.43 -6.36 -4.86
C LEU A 142 4.92 -4.91 -4.90
N ILE A 143 3.61 -4.71 -4.80
CA ILE A 143 2.99 -3.38 -4.79
C ILE A 143 3.44 -2.64 -3.54
N VAL A 144 3.33 -3.26 -2.36
CA VAL A 144 3.70 -2.63 -1.09
C VAL A 144 5.17 -2.17 -1.12
N HIS A 145 6.11 -3.06 -1.45
CA HIS A 145 7.53 -2.72 -1.50
C HIS A 145 7.84 -1.59 -2.49
N CYS A 146 7.26 -1.63 -3.70
CA CYS A 146 7.48 -0.57 -4.68
C CYS A 146 6.90 0.76 -4.23
N VAL A 147 5.65 0.78 -3.73
CA VAL A 147 4.96 1.99 -3.31
C VAL A 147 5.66 2.62 -2.11
N THR A 148 6.01 1.85 -1.07
CA THR A 148 6.73 2.38 0.09
C THR A 148 8.06 3.02 -0.30
N GLU A 149 8.79 2.42 -1.26
CA GLU A 149 10.05 2.98 -1.75
C GLU A 149 9.85 4.18 -2.69
N ILE A 150 8.74 4.26 -3.42
CA ILE A 150 8.39 5.44 -4.22
C ILE A 150 8.01 6.59 -3.30
N GLU A 151 7.24 6.35 -2.24
CA GLU A 151 6.83 7.40 -1.29
C GLU A 151 8.02 7.92 -0.48
N SER A 152 8.96 7.05 -0.09
CA SER A 152 10.08 7.43 0.77
C SER A 152 11.08 8.40 0.12
N ARG A 153 11.22 8.38 -1.21
CA ARG A 153 12.22 9.21 -1.93
C ARG A 153 11.80 9.73 -3.29
N GLY A 154 10.70 9.23 -3.84
CA GLY A 154 10.23 9.54 -5.18
C GLY A 154 9.35 10.79 -5.24
N LEU A 155 8.72 11.20 -4.15
CA LEU A 155 7.80 12.36 -4.13
C LEU A 155 8.47 13.71 -4.44
N GLN A 156 9.80 13.75 -4.52
CA GLN A 156 10.58 14.93 -4.93
C GLN A 156 11.01 14.87 -6.41
N GLN A 157 10.57 13.86 -7.17
CA GLN A 157 10.97 13.64 -8.56
C GLN A 157 9.83 13.93 -9.53
N GLU A 158 10.12 14.72 -10.56
CA GLU A 158 9.15 15.05 -11.62
C GLU A 158 8.70 13.79 -12.38
N GLY A 159 7.42 13.76 -12.76
CA GLY A 159 6.90 12.81 -13.73
C GLY A 159 6.85 11.36 -13.25
N LEU A 160 6.66 11.12 -11.94
CA LEU A 160 6.35 9.77 -11.44
C LEU A 160 5.21 9.14 -12.24
N TYR A 161 5.34 7.85 -12.55
CA TYR A 161 4.43 7.08 -13.41
C TYR A 161 4.29 7.54 -14.87
N ARG A 162 4.61 8.78 -15.24
CA ARG A 162 4.66 9.22 -16.64
C ARG A 162 5.95 8.80 -17.33
N ILE A 163 7.10 9.08 -16.69
CA ILE A 163 8.43 8.74 -17.24
C ILE A 163 8.63 7.22 -17.19
N SER A 164 9.13 6.66 -18.30
CA SER A 164 9.33 5.22 -18.45
C SER A 164 10.80 4.81 -18.35
N SER A 165 11.06 3.75 -17.60
CA SER A 165 12.36 3.06 -17.56
C SER A 165 12.50 2.03 -18.68
N THR A 166 13.70 1.47 -18.86
CA THR A 166 13.93 0.44 -19.88
C THR A 166 13.16 -0.85 -19.55
N ARG A 167 12.59 -1.49 -20.59
CA ARG A 167 11.81 -2.74 -20.45
C ARG A 167 12.61 -3.85 -19.76
N ALA A 168 13.93 -3.91 -19.99
CA ALA A 168 14.82 -4.88 -19.36
C ALA A 168 14.93 -4.66 -17.83
N LYS A 169 15.13 -3.41 -17.38
CA LYS A 169 15.20 -3.07 -15.95
C LYS A 169 13.88 -3.41 -15.25
N CYS A 170 12.76 -3.00 -15.83
CA CYS A 170 11.42 -3.29 -15.30
C CYS A 170 11.14 -4.80 -15.23
N LYS A 171 11.39 -5.56 -16.30
CA LYS A 171 11.19 -7.02 -16.34
C LYS A 171 12.04 -7.74 -15.29
N SER A 172 13.31 -7.36 -15.17
CA SER A 172 14.25 -7.93 -14.20
C SER A 172 13.80 -7.67 -12.77
N LEU A 173 13.41 -6.43 -12.45
CA LEU A 173 12.91 -6.05 -11.13
C LEU A 173 11.63 -6.83 -10.77
N ARG A 174 10.64 -6.87 -11.67
CA ARG A 174 9.38 -7.59 -11.46
C ARG A 174 9.63 -9.07 -11.18
N GLN A 175 10.49 -9.73 -11.97
CA GLN A 175 10.84 -11.14 -11.75
C GLN A 175 11.56 -11.36 -10.42
N LYS A 176 12.41 -10.43 -10.00
CA LYS A 176 13.09 -10.51 -8.70
C LYS A 176 12.08 -10.41 -7.55
N LEU A 177 11.13 -9.48 -7.64
CA LEU A 177 10.10 -9.26 -6.61
C LEU A 177 9.13 -10.44 -6.50
N LEU A 178 8.66 -10.99 -7.63
CA LEU A 178 7.75 -12.13 -7.63
C LEU A 178 8.36 -13.45 -7.13
N ARG A 179 9.70 -13.54 -7.03
CA ARG A 179 10.37 -14.72 -6.45
C ARG A 179 10.20 -14.83 -4.94
N GLY A 180 9.93 -13.74 -4.22
CA GLY A 180 9.59 -13.73 -2.78
C GLY A 180 10.63 -14.29 -1.80
N LYS A 181 11.85 -14.66 -2.24
CA LYS A 181 12.84 -15.40 -1.41
C LYS A 181 13.47 -14.57 -0.28
N SER A 182 13.46 -13.24 -0.40
CA SER A 182 14.07 -12.31 0.55
C SER A 182 13.40 -10.95 0.46
N THR A 183 13.37 -10.21 1.57
CA THR A 183 13.00 -8.79 1.55
C THR A 183 13.88 -8.05 0.52
N PRO A 184 13.29 -7.41 -0.49
CA PRO A 184 14.06 -6.81 -1.58
C PRO A 184 14.76 -5.54 -1.08
N HIS A 185 16.04 -5.39 -1.42
CA HIS A 185 16.72 -4.10 -1.31
C HIS A 185 16.41 -3.28 -2.56
N LEU A 186 15.61 -2.22 -2.41
CA LEU A 186 15.16 -1.35 -3.49
C LEU A 186 15.82 0.03 -3.50
N GLY A 187 16.54 0.41 -2.45
CA GLY A 187 17.18 1.74 -2.35
C GLY A 187 18.22 2.05 -3.44
N ASN A 188 18.70 1.05 -4.18
CA ASN A 188 19.59 1.26 -5.34
C ASN A 188 18.87 1.22 -6.70
N LYS A 189 17.54 1.13 -6.71
CA LYS A 189 16.74 1.08 -7.92
C LYS A 189 16.23 2.47 -8.25
N ASP A 190 16.32 2.83 -9.52
CA ASP A 190 15.72 4.06 -10.04
C ASP A 190 14.20 4.08 -9.77
N THR A 191 13.66 5.23 -9.35
CA THR A 191 12.24 5.38 -8.97
C THR A 191 11.32 5.12 -10.14
N HIS A 192 11.65 5.63 -11.34
CA HIS A 192 10.83 5.39 -12.53
C HIS A 192 10.79 3.90 -12.89
N THR A 193 11.85 3.15 -12.59
CA THR A 193 11.86 1.69 -12.69
C THR A 193 10.88 1.02 -11.73
N LEU A 194 10.74 1.53 -10.50
CA LEU A 194 9.71 1.06 -9.55
C LEU A 194 8.30 1.38 -10.07
N CYS A 195 8.07 2.61 -10.53
CA CYS A 195 6.79 3.03 -11.11
C CYS A 195 6.39 2.14 -12.31
N CYS A 196 7.33 1.88 -13.22
CA CYS A 196 7.14 0.95 -14.34
C CYS A 196 6.84 -0.47 -13.87
N CYS A 197 7.49 -0.94 -12.80
CA CYS A 197 7.26 -2.27 -12.25
C CYS A 197 5.83 -2.43 -11.72
N VAL A 198 5.29 -1.41 -11.03
CA VAL A 198 3.88 -1.41 -10.57
C VAL A 198 2.93 -1.46 -11.76
N LYS A 199 3.10 -0.56 -12.75
CA LYS A 199 2.26 -0.53 -13.97
C LYS A 199 2.29 -1.88 -14.70
N GLU A 200 3.49 -2.43 -14.89
CA GLU A 200 3.68 -3.70 -15.60
C GLU A 200 3.14 -4.90 -14.83
N PHE A 201 3.15 -4.87 -13.49
CA PHE A 201 2.50 -5.89 -12.68
C PHE A 201 1.00 -5.89 -12.90
N LEU A 202 0.35 -4.72 -12.76
CA LEU A 202 -1.11 -4.58 -12.93
C LEU A 202 -1.56 -4.97 -14.35
N ARG A 203 -0.85 -4.52 -15.39
CA ARG A 203 -1.17 -4.86 -16.79
C ARG A 203 -1.07 -6.36 -17.09
N ARG A 204 -0.25 -7.11 -16.36
CA ARG A 204 0.00 -8.54 -16.62
C ARG A 204 -0.93 -9.48 -15.89
N LEU A 205 -1.79 -8.97 -15.01
CA LEU A 205 -2.80 -9.78 -14.35
C LEU A 205 -3.67 -10.49 -15.40
N VAL A 206 -4.21 -11.65 -15.03
CA VAL A 206 -5.16 -12.38 -15.90
C VAL A 206 -6.42 -11.55 -16.10
N GLU A 207 -6.90 -10.94 -15.02
CA GLU A 207 -7.97 -9.97 -15.01
C GLU A 207 -7.45 -8.60 -14.54
N PRO A 208 -7.95 -7.48 -15.10
CA PRO A 208 -7.55 -6.14 -14.68
C PRO A 208 -7.91 -5.88 -13.20
N LEU A 209 -7.29 -4.85 -12.59
CA LEU A 209 -7.54 -4.52 -11.18
C LEU A 209 -9.01 -4.19 -10.92
N ILE A 210 -9.67 -3.52 -11.86
CA ILE A 210 -11.13 -3.39 -11.92
C ILE A 210 -11.62 -4.44 -12.92
N PRO A 211 -12.16 -5.60 -12.48
CA PRO A 211 -12.57 -6.67 -13.37
C PRO A 211 -13.64 -6.20 -14.36
N ILE A 212 -13.67 -6.82 -15.54
CA ILE A 212 -14.54 -6.42 -16.66
C ILE A 212 -16.01 -6.32 -16.23
N TYR A 213 -16.46 -7.28 -15.42
CA TYR A 213 -17.84 -7.36 -14.93
C TYR A 213 -18.24 -6.20 -14.00
N HIS A 214 -17.27 -5.53 -13.36
CA HIS A 214 -17.52 -4.42 -12.43
C HIS A 214 -17.30 -3.04 -13.06
N ARG A 215 -16.76 -2.94 -14.29
CA ARG A 215 -16.47 -1.65 -14.93
C ARG A 215 -17.70 -0.75 -14.98
N LYS A 216 -18.84 -1.30 -15.42
CA LYS A 216 -20.10 -0.57 -15.54
C LYS A 216 -20.65 -0.11 -14.19
N ASP A 217 -20.34 -0.81 -13.10
CA ASP A 217 -20.76 -0.42 -11.76
C ASP A 217 -20.02 0.86 -11.33
N PHE A 218 -18.69 0.91 -11.51
CA PHE A 218 -17.89 2.11 -11.27
C PHE A 218 -18.25 3.27 -12.21
N GLU A 219 -18.47 2.98 -13.49
CA GLU A 219 -18.91 4.00 -14.46
C GLU A 219 -20.23 4.65 -14.00
N ARG A 220 -21.26 3.85 -13.65
CA ARG A 220 -22.54 4.39 -13.16
C ARG A 220 -22.38 5.12 -11.82
N ALA A 221 -21.60 4.57 -10.89
CA ALA A 221 -21.39 5.16 -9.57
C ALA A 221 -20.75 6.56 -9.64
N THR A 222 -19.83 6.77 -10.58
CA THR A 222 -19.16 8.07 -10.77
C THR A 222 -19.97 9.10 -11.54
N HIS A 223 -21.15 8.72 -12.06
CA HIS A 223 -22.09 9.60 -12.78
C HIS A 223 -23.26 10.08 -11.91
N MET A 224 -23.28 9.76 -10.62
CA MET A 224 -24.31 10.24 -9.70
C MET A 224 -24.21 11.77 -9.54
N GLU A 225 -25.35 12.44 -9.33
CA GLU A 225 -25.42 13.91 -9.34
C GLU A 225 -24.82 14.57 -8.10
N ASN A 226 -24.94 13.93 -6.94
CA ASN A 226 -24.47 14.50 -5.67
C ASN A 226 -23.24 13.73 -5.13
N PRO A 227 -22.28 14.41 -4.47
CA PRO A 227 -21.05 13.79 -3.99
C PRO A 227 -21.26 12.62 -3.01
N LEU A 228 -22.26 12.71 -2.13
CA LEU A 228 -22.55 11.66 -1.15
C LEU A 228 -23.06 10.38 -1.82
N ALA A 229 -23.87 10.51 -2.87
CA ALA A 229 -24.39 9.42 -3.68
C ALA A 229 -23.29 8.79 -4.54
N ILE A 230 -22.32 9.58 -5.01
CA ILE A 230 -21.09 9.05 -5.63
C ILE A 230 -20.34 8.19 -4.60
N GLU A 231 -20.07 8.72 -3.41
CA GLU A 231 -19.37 7.97 -2.34
C GLU A 231 -20.10 6.68 -1.98
N GLU A 232 -21.42 6.73 -1.78
CA GLU A 232 -22.24 5.56 -1.47
C GLU A 232 -22.23 4.53 -2.61
N ALA A 233 -22.42 4.96 -3.86
CA ALA A 233 -22.43 4.05 -5.01
C ALA A 233 -21.06 3.42 -5.28
N VAL A 234 -19.97 4.17 -5.10
CA VAL A 234 -18.60 3.65 -5.20
C VAL A 234 -18.32 2.69 -4.05
N TYR A 235 -18.79 2.99 -2.84
CA TYR A 235 -18.68 2.10 -1.70
C TYR A 235 -19.35 0.75 -1.98
N LEU A 236 -20.59 0.76 -2.48
CA LEU A 236 -21.32 -0.46 -2.86
C LEU A 236 -20.58 -1.24 -3.96
N SER A 237 -20.02 -0.54 -4.96
CA SER A 237 -19.21 -1.15 -6.01
C SER A 237 -17.94 -1.82 -5.45
N MET A 238 -17.27 -1.16 -4.50
CA MET A 238 -16.12 -1.71 -3.78
C MET A 238 -16.46 -2.96 -2.97
N LEU A 239 -17.67 -3.04 -2.40
CA LEU A 239 -18.12 -4.24 -1.66
C LEU A 239 -18.30 -5.47 -2.55
N GLN A 240 -18.63 -5.29 -3.82
CA GLN A 240 -18.78 -6.39 -4.79
C GLN A 240 -17.43 -6.95 -5.26
N LEU A 241 -16.35 -6.17 -5.13
CA LEU A 241 -15.01 -6.64 -5.49
C LEU A 241 -14.51 -7.71 -4.51
N GLN A 242 -13.79 -8.68 -5.07
CA GLN A 242 -12.97 -9.59 -4.26
C GLN A 242 -12.00 -8.80 -3.38
N GLN A 243 -11.76 -9.27 -2.16
CA GLN A 243 -10.97 -8.54 -1.17
C GLN A 243 -9.58 -8.12 -1.67
N ALA A 244 -8.87 -9.00 -2.38
CA ALA A 244 -7.58 -8.65 -2.98
C ALA A 244 -7.66 -7.46 -3.96
N HIS A 245 -8.72 -7.38 -4.77
CA HIS A 245 -8.95 -6.27 -5.70
C HIS A 245 -9.29 -5.00 -4.96
N ARG A 246 -10.23 -5.08 -4.01
CA ARG A 246 -10.68 -3.96 -3.20
C ARG A 246 -9.53 -3.32 -2.40
N ASP A 247 -8.80 -4.13 -1.64
CA ASP A 247 -7.74 -3.65 -0.75
C ASP A 247 -6.56 -3.11 -1.60
N THR A 248 -6.22 -3.76 -2.71
CA THR A 248 -5.17 -3.27 -3.62
C THR A 248 -5.56 -1.95 -4.30
N LEU A 249 -6.82 -1.80 -4.72
CA LEU A 249 -7.32 -0.56 -5.32
C LEU A 249 -7.28 0.60 -4.32
N ALA A 250 -7.80 0.39 -3.11
CA ALA A 250 -7.77 1.40 -2.05
C ALA A 250 -6.33 1.83 -1.71
N TYR A 251 -5.41 0.86 -1.58
CA TYR A 251 -4.00 1.14 -1.31
C TYR A 251 -3.33 1.97 -2.40
N LEU A 252 -3.61 1.66 -3.67
CA LEU A 252 -3.04 2.40 -4.80
C LEU A 252 -3.65 3.79 -4.98
N ILE A 253 -4.96 3.96 -4.74
CA ILE A 253 -5.60 5.27 -4.82
C ILE A 253 -5.02 6.22 -3.77
N LEU A 254 -4.88 5.79 -2.52
CA LEU A 254 -4.22 6.58 -1.47
C LEU A 254 -2.79 6.99 -1.86
N HIS A 255 -2.04 6.07 -2.47
CA HIS A 255 -0.71 6.38 -2.96
C HIS A 255 -0.74 7.45 -4.06
N TRP A 256 -1.62 7.31 -5.04
CA TRP A 256 -1.73 8.25 -6.14
C TRP A 256 -2.26 9.62 -5.72
N GLN A 257 -3.09 9.69 -4.68
CA GLN A 257 -3.48 10.94 -4.04
C GLN A 257 -2.26 11.69 -3.51
N ARG A 258 -1.39 11.03 -2.73
CA ARG A 258 -0.13 11.63 -2.23
C ARG A 258 0.80 12.06 -3.37
N VAL A 259 0.86 11.28 -4.45
CA VAL A 259 1.64 11.62 -5.65
C VAL A 259 1.09 12.87 -6.32
N ALA A 260 -0.24 13.03 -6.38
CA ALA A 260 -0.89 14.20 -6.96
C ALA A 260 -0.79 15.44 -6.07
N GLU A 261 -0.82 15.26 -4.76
CA GLU A 261 -0.65 16.33 -3.77
C GLU A 261 0.77 16.88 -3.75
N SER A 262 1.78 16.08 -4.13
CA SER A 262 3.18 16.50 -4.14
C SER A 262 3.48 17.46 -5.32
N PRO A 263 3.73 18.77 -5.07
CA PRO A 263 3.98 19.73 -6.14
C PRO A 263 5.21 19.41 -7.02
N PRO A 264 6.36 18.95 -6.47
CA PRO A 264 7.53 18.57 -7.27
C PRO A 264 7.27 17.48 -8.30
N VAL A 265 6.27 16.60 -8.09
CA VAL A 265 6.02 15.49 -9.02
C VAL A 265 5.38 15.97 -10.32
N ARG A 266 4.61 17.08 -10.28
CA ARG A 266 3.91 17.65 -11.44
C ARG A 266 2.97 16.68 -12.16
N MET A 267 2.37 15.76 -11.39
CA MET A 267 1.39 14.79 -11.88
C MET A 267 0.04 15.02 -11.22
N THR A 268 -0.82 15.80 -11.85
CA THR A 268 -2.19 16.03 -11.36
C THR A 268 -3.01 14.74 -11.34
N VAL A 269 -4.14 14.76 -10.62
CA VAL A 269 -5.13 13.67 -10.63
C VAL A 269 -5.51 13.27 -12.06
N HIS A 270 -5.76 14.24 -12.92
CA HIS A 270 -6.08 13.99 -14.33
C HIS A 270 -4.92 13.28 -15.07
N ASN A 271 -3.68 13.74 -14.90
CA ASN A 271 -2.51 13.12 -15.54
C ASN A 271 -2.30 11.67 -15.06
N LEU A 272 -2.53 11.39 -13.78
CA LEU A 272 -2.48 10.04 -13.23
C LEU A 272 -3.61 9.18 -13.80
N ALA A 273 -4.83 9.72 -13.90
CA ALA A 273 -5.96 9.01 -14.50
C ALA A 273 -5.69 8.63 -15.96
N THR A 274 -5.11 9.52 -16.76
CA THR A 274 -4.69 9.23 -18.15
C THR A 274 -3.70 8.06 -18.22
N VAL A 275 -2.73 8.00 -17.30
CA VAL A 275 -1.71 6.94 -17.26
C VAL A 275 -2.30 5.60 -16.82
N PHE A 276 -3.19 5.61 -15.82
CA PHE A 276 -3.63 4.39 -15.13
C PHE A 276 -4.95 3.83 -15.64
N ALA A 277 -5.86 4.62 -16.21
CA ALA A 277 -7.16 4.13 -16.64
C ALA A 277 -7.06 2.92 -17.61
N PRO A 278 -6.22 2.93 -18.67
CA PRO A 278 -6.06 1.74 -19.52
C PRO A 278 -5.52 0.53 -18.74
N THR A 279 -4.61 0.76 -17.78
CA THR A 279 -3.98 -0.30 -16.99
C THR A 279 -4.94 -0.92 -15.97
N LEU A 280 -5.83 -0.12 -15.37
CA LEU A 280 -6.74 -0.56 -14.32
C LEU A 280 -8.01 -1.20 -14.85
N PHE A 281 -8.53 -0.70 -15.96
CA PHE A 281 -9.72 -1.23 -16.58
C PHE A 281 -9.36 -2.34 -17.57
N GLY A 282 -8.17 -2.33 -18.18
CA GLY A 282 -7.62 -3.42 -18.98
C GLY A 282 -7.83 -3.26 -20.49
N ASP A 283 -7.00 -3.95 -21.26
CA ASP A 283 -6.79 -3.66 -22.69
C ASP A 283 -7.83 -4.31 -23.65
N LEU A 284 -8.69 -5.20 -23.15
CA LEU A 284 -9.60 -6.02 -23.98
C LEU A 284 -10.71 -5.22 -24.69
N ASP A 285 -10.94 -3.96 -24.31
CA ASP A 285 -11.98 -3.10 -24.90
C ASP A 285 -11.47 -1.64 -25.05
N LEU A 286 -10.26 -1.49 -25.58
CA LEU A 286 -9.61 -0.20 -25.81
C LEU A 286 -10.23 0.53 -27.02
N SER A 287 -11.45 1.01 -26.86
CA SER A 287 -12.00 2.06 -27.73
C SER A 287 -11.69 3.44 -27.16
N LEU A 288 -11.56 4.46 -28.02
CA LEU A 288 -11.37 5.85 -27.56
C LEU A 288 -12.47 6.28 -26.59
N LYS A 289 -13.71 5.87 -26.86
CA LYS A 289 -14.88 6.13 -25.99
C LYS A 289 -14.65 5.56 -24.59
N ASN A 290 -14.25 4.28 -24.50
CA ASN A 290 -14.05 3.63 -23.21
C ASN A 290 -12.87 4.22 -22.45
N VAL A 291 -11.78 4.57 -23.15
CA VAL A 291 -10.62 5.21 -22.50
C VAL A 291 -11.01 6.53 -21.86
N VAL A 292 -11.80 7.37 -22.55
CA VAL A 292 -12.28 8.64 -21.98
C VAL A 292 -13.16 8.40 -20.76
N ILE A 293 -14.11 7.45 -20.85
CA ILE A 293 -14.98 7.09 -19.71
C ILE A 293 -14.14 6.62 -18.51
N TRP A 294 -13.20 5.69 -18.72
CA TRP A 294 -12.36 5.16 -17.64
C TRP A 294 -11.44 6.22 -17.04
N GLN A 295 -10.96 7.18 -17.83
CA GLN A 295 -10.21 8.33 -17.32
C GLN A 295 -11.07 9.22 -16.43
N GLN A 296 -12.31 9.50 -16.83
CA GLN A 296 -13.27 10.26 -16.02
C GLN A 296 -13.62 9.53 -14.73
N THR A 297 -13.98 8.24 -14.82
CA THR A 297 -14.25 7.39 -13.67
C THR A 297 -13.06 7.38 -12.70
N LEU A 298 -11.84 7.13 -13.18
CA LEU A 298 -10.66 7.13 -12.31
C LEU A 298 -10.33 8.50 -11.71
N THR A 299 -10.61 9.59 -12.45
CA THR A 299 -10.48 10.96 -11.92
C THR A 299 -11.40 11.16 -10.71
N VAL A 300 -12.68 10.77 -10.83
CA VAL A 300 -13.64 10.86 -9.71
C VAL A 300 -13.20 10.00 -8.52
N LEU A 301 -12.74 8.77 -8.77
CA LEU A 301 -12.24 7.89 -7.70
C LEU A 301 -11.04 8.50 -6.96
N LEU A 302 -10.11 9.13 -7.67
CA LEU A 302 -8.95 9.80 -7.08
C LEU A 302 -9.32 11.09 -6.31
N LEU A 303 -10.49 11.68 -6.56
CA LEU A 303 -10.98 12.86 -5.84
C LEU A 303 -11.80 12.52 -4.59
N LEU A 304 -12.18 11.25 -4.38
CA LEU A 304 -12.85 10.84 -3.15
C LEU A 304 -11.93 11.02 -1.93
N PRO A 305 -12.45 11.39 -0.74
CA PRO A 305 -11.62 11.65 0.44
C PRO A 305 -10.67 10.50 0.80
N ALA A 306 -9.46 10.80 1.27
CA ALA A 306 -8.52 9.74 1.69
C ALA A 306 -9.10 8.81 2.78
N GLY A 307 -9.93 9.36 3.69
CA GLY A 307 -10.64 8.58 4.71
C GLY A 307 -11.57 7.51 4.12
N PHE A 308 -12.21 7.80 2.97
CA PHE A 308 -13.03 6.82 2.25
C PHE A 308 -12.24 5.58 1.84
N TRP A 309 -10.96 5.74 1.46
CA TRP A 309 -10.14 4.61 1.04
C TRP A 309 -9.48 3.89 2.23
N ALA A 310 -9.10 4.65 3.26
CA ALA A 310 -8.43 4.13 4.45
C ALA A 310 -9.26 3.04 5.16
N GLN A 311 -10.59 3.18 5.20
CA GLN A 311 -11.50 2.21 5.83
C GLN A 311 -11.40 0.79 5.25
N PHE A 312 -10.94 0.64 4.01
CA PHE A 312 -10.76 -0.68 3.38
C PHE A 312 -9.45 -1.37 3.79
N LEU A 313 -8.54 -0.64 4.44
CA LEU A 313 -7.20 -1.10 4.82
C LEU A 313 -7.04 -1.29 6.33
N GLU A 314 -8.03 -0.91 7.13
CA GLU A 314 -7.98 -1.11 8.58
C GLU A 314 -7.97 -2.60 8.93
N VAL A 315 -6.93 -3.02 9.66
CA VAL A 315 -6.83 -4.37 10.24
C VAL A 315 -7.68 -4.36 11.52
N GLN A 316 -8.85 -4.99 11.49
CA GLN A 316 -9.58 -5.29 12.72
C GLN A 316 -8.75 -6.30 13.55
N PRO A 317 -8.54 -6.08 14.85
CA PRO A 317 -7.85 -7.04 15.70
C PRO A 317 -8.66 -8.35 15.72
N THR A 318 -8.03 -9.45 15.36
CA THR A 318 -8.64 -10.78 15.49
C THR A 318 -8.72 -11.11 16.98
N ASN A 319 -9.90 -10.95 17.59
CA ASN A 319 -10.18 -11.64 18.85
C ASN A 319 -10.15 -13.14 18.55
N ASP A 320 -9.15 -13.83 19.08
CA ASP A 320 -8.79 -15.24 18.82
C ASP A 320 -9.82 -16.28 19.35
N PHE A 321 -11.10 -15.94 19.46
CA PHE A 321 -12.13 -16.81 20.07
C PHE A 321 -13.26 -17.32 19.18
N ASP A 322 -13.27 -17.05 17.87
CA ASP A 322 -14.36 -17.50 16.98
C ASP A 322 -13.86 -18.35 15.80
N TYR A 323 -13.16 -19.45 16.07
CA TYR A 323 -12.91 -20.50 15.07
C TYR A 323 -13.97 -21.61 15.13
N VAL A 324 -15.25 -21.26 15.23
CA VAL A 324 -16.33 -22.18 14.83
C VAL A 324 -17.49 -21.32 14.31
N ASP A 325 -17.84 -21.54 13.04
CA ASP A 325 -19.08 -21.13 12.40
C ASP A 325 -19.28 -19.63 12.07
N ARG A 326 -18.76 -19.20 10.90
CA ARG A 326 -19.29 -18.02 10.20
C ARG A 326 -19.63 -18.36 8.76
N GLN A 327 -20.75 -19.05 8.61
CA GLN A 327 -21.56 -19.02 7.41
C GLN A 327 -22.06 -17.57 7.19
N TRP A 328 -21.50 -16.88 6.18
CA TRP A 328 -21.87 -15.64 5.44
C TRP A 328 -22.76 -14.51 6.04
N GLY A 329 -23.24 -14.53 7.29
CA GLY A 329 -24.21 -13.55 7.81
C GLY A 329 -23.63 -12.39 8.65
N SER A 330 -22.64 -12.65 9.51
CA SER A 330 -22.26 -11.68 10.56
C SER A 330 -21.22 -10.61 10.17
N SER A 331 -20.32 -10.88 9.21
CA SER A 331 -19.34 -9.86 8.77
C SER A 331 -19.97 -8.69 8.03
N ALA A 332 -21.13 -8.89 7.40
CA ALA A 332 -21.87 -7.81 6.76
C ALA A 332 -22.35 -6.78 7.81
N ASN A 333 -22.88 -7.24 8.95
CA ASN A 333 -23.47 -6.35 9.96
C ASN A 333 -22.46 -5.41 10.63
N LEU A 334 -21.25 -5.87 10.96
CA LEU A 334 -20.20 -4.97 11.49
C LEU A 334 -19.74 -3.94 10.45
N ARG A 335 -19.65 -4.38 9.19
CA ARG A 335 -19.29 -3.49 8.08
C ARG A 335 -20.36 -2.43 7.82
N TRP A 336 -21.65 -2.80 7.86
CA TRP A 336 -22.79 -1.89 7.75
C TRP A 336 -22.89 -0.90 8.93
N GLN A 337 -22.48 -1.30 10.14
CA GLN A 337 -22.42 -0.40 11.30
C GLN A 337 -21.31 0.66 11.12
N SER A 338 -20.11 0.26 10.69
CA SER A 338 -19.02 1.22 10.37
C SER A 338 -19.42 2.20 9.26
N VAL A 339 -20.13 1.73 8.23
CA VAL A 339 -20.70 2.56 7.15
C VAL A 339 -21.69 3.59 7.68
N LYS A 340 -22.66 3.15 8.51
CA LYS A 340 -23.61 4.07 9.13
C LYS A 340 -22.88 5.08 10.01
N THR A 341 -21.83 4.69 10.71
CA THR A 341 -21.03 5.60 11.52
C THR A 341 -20.23 6.59 10.66
N TYR A 342 -19.60 6.15 9.57
CA TYR A 342 -18.89 7.02 8.62
C TYR A 342 -19.85 8.06 8.00
N PHE A 343 -20.95 7.62 7.39
CA PHE A 343 -21.92 8.53 6.81
C PHE A 343 -22.66 9.39 7.86
N ARG A 344 -22.98 8.86 9.05
CA ARG A 344 -23.53 9.68 10.16
C ARG A 344 -22.54 10.72 10.66
N SER A 345 -21.24 10.41 10.69
CA SER A 345 -20.22 11.37 11.11
C SER A 345 -20.09 12.53 10.10
N MET A 346 -20.27 12.25 8.81
CA MET A 346 -20.29 13.30 7.77
C MET A 346 -21.57 14.14 7.78
N VAL A 347 -22.74 13.54 8.02
CA VAL A 347 -24.02 14.27 8.06
C VAL A 347 -24.18 15.10 9.35
N ASN A 348 -23.49 14.75 10.44
CA ASN A 348 -23.54 15.46 11.72
C ASN A 348 -22.42 16.51 11.91
N LEU A 349 -21.66 16.86 10.87
CA LEU A 349 -20.77 18.02 10.92
C LEU A 349 -21.64 19.30 10.95
N PRO A 350 -21.54 20.16 11.99
CA PRO A 350 -22.31 21.39 12.02
C PRO A 350 -21.89 22.26 10.84
N SER A 351 -22.88 22.68 10.04
CA SER A 351 -22.73 23.68 9.00
C SER A 351 -22.23 24.99 9.63
N LEU A 352 -20.92 25.23 9.56
CA LEU A 352 -20.32 26.51 9.91
C LEU A 352 -20.76 27.51 8.84
N HIS A 353 -21.64 28.42 9.27
CA HIS A 353 -22.09 29.60 8.53
C HIS A 353 -20.98 30.62 8.34
#